data_AF-A0A4Q1A165-F1
#
_entry.id   AF-A0A4Q1A165-F1
#
_cell.length_a   1.000
_cell.length_b   1.000
_cell.length_c   1.000
_cell.angle_alpha   90.00
_cell.angle_beta   90.00
_cell.angle_gamma   90.00
#
_symmetry.space_group_name_H-M   'P 1'
#
loop_
_entity.id
_entity.type
_entity.pdbx_description
1 polymer ?
#
loop_
_entity_poly.entity_id
_entity_poly.type
_entity_poly.pdbx_seq_one_letter_code
_entity_poly.pdbx_strand_id
1 'polypeptide(L)'
;MIILDKSIKEQFKLFCKVNKIDDMQIAIKYFTIFGGLKIEIDTSKPILELIEKHILNNYNYYRSEINHLTGGYHVDHAILSGVALGDRKTTNAFKRAHVSFEEGMKCVDSLYEKEILDIDSSEHFLLGKRGDSKVAKKLIFTNPFLRFWFAFVSPIYKGIKDGNYEEFKEKFKSRESDFSDFIFEELALAFIKNSFVDNIKQHGQYWNENINIPIVAKTILEKTIVGMCKYSDNKLKKSEFNKFLEDLKSEDIAYDIIVIFTKNGCSNELKNLKSDTLKIFNAKSLKALLLNN
;
A
#
# COMPACT_ATOMS: atom_id res chain seq x y z
N MET A 1 11.19 12.07 -13.85
CA MET A 1 11.94 11.05 -13.06
C MET A 1 11.02 10.09 -12.29
N ILE A 2 9.79 10.54 -11.99
CA ILE A 2 8.71 9.76 -11.37
C ILE A 2 8.05 8.87 -12.45
N ILE A 3 7.69 7.64 -12.11
CA ILE A 3 7.08 6.63 -12.98
C ILE A 3 5.59 6.55 -12.67
N LEU A 4 4.72 6.79 -13.66
CA LEU A 4 3.27 6.65 -13.50
C LEU A 4 2.68 5.54 -14.40
N ASP A 5 3.37 5.23 -15.50
CA ASP A 5 2.96 4.28 -16.55
C ASP A 5 3.16 2.80 -16.19
N LYS A 6 3.31 2.45 -14.90
CA LYS A 6 3.67 1.09 -14.47
C LYS A 6 2.87 0.66 -13.27
N SER A 7 2.43 -0.60 -13.28
CA SER A 7 1.82 -1.24 -12.13
C SER A 7 2.79 -1.31 -10.93
N ILE A 8 2.24 -1.45 -9.73
CA ILE A 8 3.05 -1.60 -8.50
C ILE A 8 4.06 -2.75 -8.58
N LYS A 9 3.68 -3.87 -9.24
CA LYS A 9 4.56 -5.02 -9.49
C LYS A 9 5.75 -4.62 -10.36
N GLU A 10 5.49 -3.93 -11.47
CA GLU A 10 6.53 -3.50 -12.40
C GLU A 10 7.46 -2.45 -11.77
N GLN A 11 6.90 -1.51 -11.00
CA GLN A 11 7.68 -0.56 -10.22
C GLN A 11 8.57 -1.28 -9.20
N PHE A 12 8.02 -2.24 -8.45
CA PHE A 12 8.77 -3.02 -7.46
C PHE A 12 9.91 -3.82 -8.10
N LYS A 13 9.62 -4.46 -9.23
CA LYS A 13 10.60 -5.23 -10.00
C LYS A 13 11.71 -4.34 -10.54
N LEU A 14 11.37 -3.21 -11.14
CA LEU A 14 12.35 -2.25 -11.64
C LEU A 14 13.22 -1.73 -10.48
N PHE A 15 12.60 -1.36 -9.36
CA PHE A 15 13.29 -0.86 -8.18
C PHE A 15 14.30 -1.87 -7.63
N CYS A 16 13.89 -3.14 -7.46
CA CYS A 16 14.79 -4.19 -6.99
C CYS A 16 15.95 -4.44 -7.98
N LYS A 17 15.66 -4.42 -9.28
CA LYS A 17 16.67 -4.63 -10.34
C LYS A 17 17.71 -3.51 -10.38
N VAL A 18 17.26 -2.26 -10.40
CA VAL A 18 18.13 -1.07 -10.46
C VAL A 18 19.06 -1.02 -9.25
N ASN A 19 18.51 -1.30 -8.05
CA ASN A 19 19.24 -1.18 -6.79
C ASN A 19 19.90 -2.49 -6.34
N LYS A 20 19.85 -3.55 -7.16
CA LYS A 20 20.45 -4.87 -6.90
C LYS A 20 20.09 -5.44 -5.52
N ILE A 21 18.81 -5.32 -5.14
CA ILE A 21 18.33 -5.72 -3.81
C ILE A 21 17.85 -7.18 -3.85
N ASP A 22 18.47 -8.04 -3.03
CA ASP A 22 18.09 -9.46 -2.91
C ASP A 22 17.24 -9.78 -1.67
N ASP A 23 17.35 -8.99 -0.60
CA ASP A 23 16.55 -9.15 0.61
C ASP A 23 15.20 -8.43 0.44
N MET A 24 14.10 -9.19 0.47
CA MET A 24 12.77 -8.62 0.25
C MET A 24 12.27 -7.72 1.38
N GLN A 25 12.73 -7.90 2.61
CA GLN A 25 12.38 -6.96 3.69
C GLN A 25 13.03 -5.60 3.46
N ILE A 26 14.31 -5.60 3.04
CA ILE A 26 15.00 -4.37 2.62
C ILE A 26 14.29 -3.78 1.39
N ALA A 27 13.99 -4.60 0.38
CA ALA A 27 13.34 -4.12 -0.84
C ALA A 27 12.01 -3.43 -0.52
N ILE A 28 11.11 -4.04 0.26
CA ILE A 28 9.81 -3.45 0.63
C ILE A 28 10.02 -2.17 1.42
N LYS A 29 10.89 -2.19 2.43
CA LYS A 29 11.17 -1.02 3.28
C LYS A 29 11.58 0.20 2.46
N TYR A 30 12.54 0.05 1.54
CA TYR A 30 13.03 1.15 0.73
C TYR A 30 12.08 1.47 -0.44
N PHE A 31 11.38 0.48 -1.00
CA PHE A 31 10.39 0.69 -2.05
C PHE A 31 9.21 1.52 -1.59
N THR A 32 8.78 1.42 -0.34
CA THR A 32 7.73 2.28 0.25
C THR A 32 8.05 3.78 0.12
N ILE A 33 9.33 4.15 0.02
CA ILE A 33 9.79 5.54 -0.01
C ILE A 33 10.28 5.94 -1.40
N PHE A 34 11.11 5.10 -2.02
CA PHE A 34 11.77 5.41 -3.28
C PHE A 34 11.11 4.73 -4.49
N GLY A 35 10.11 3.87 -4.24
CA GLY A 35 9.36 3.19 -5.28
C GLY A 35 8.69 4.19 -6.22
N GLY A 36 8.82 3.95 -7.52
CA GLY A 36 8.31 4.87 -8.53
C GLY A 36 9.25 6.03 -8.86
N LEU A 37 10.46 6.08 -8.29
CA LEU A 37 11.55 6.93 -8.76
C LEU A 37 12.54 6.13 -9.62
N LYS A 38 13.03 6.75 -10.70
CA LYS A 38 14.18 6.24 -11.48
C LYS A 38 15.51 6.68 -10.85
N ILE A 39 15.83 6.14 -9.68
CA ILE A 39 17.08 6.45 -8.96
C ILE A 39 17.81 5.18 -8.52
N GLU A 40 19.13 5.32 -8.39
CA GLU A 40 20.00 4.34 -7.74
C GLU A 40 20.29 4.78 -6.31
N ILE A 41 20.11 3.86 -5.37
CA ILE A 41 20.36 4.03 -3.95
C ILE A 41 21.19 2.86 -3.43
N ASP A 42 22.07 3.14 -2.47
CA ASP A 42 22.84 2.13 -1.76
C ASP A 42 22.09 1.73 -0.49
N THR A 43 21.35 0.63 -0.54
CA THR A 43 20.53 0.15 0.60
C THR A 43 21.34 -0.39 1.78
N SER A 44 22.69 -0.42 1.69
CA SER A 44 23.53 -0.67 2.87
C SER A 44 23.57 0.52 3.83
N LYS A 45 23.21 1.72 3.36
CA LYS A 45 23.17 2.95 4.15
C LYS A 45 21.87 3.12 4.92
N PRO A 46 21.88 3.82 6.07
CA PRO A 46 20.68 4.15 6.82
C PRO A 46 19.62 4.84 5.96
N ILE A 47 18.36 4.44 6.11
CA ILE A 47 17.27 4.95 5.27
C ILE A 47 17.08 6.47 5.38
N LEU A 48 17.29 7.04 6.57
CA LEU A 48 17.23 8.49 6.78
C LEU A 48 18.31 9.23 6.00
N GLU A 49 19.54 8.69 5.93
CA GLU A 49 20.62 9.28 5.12
C GLU A 49 20.25 9.30 3.63
N LEU A 50 19.66 8.19 3.15
CA LEU A 50 19.22 8.11 1.75
C LEU A 50 18.05 9.05 1.46
N ILE A 51 17.09 9.18 2.37
CA ILE A 51 15.99 10.14 2.22
C ILE A 51 16.53 11.57 2.16
N GLU A 52 17.42 11.92 3.08
CA GLU A 52 18.02 13.25 3.12
C GLU A 52 18.76 13.56 1.82
N LYS A 53 19.66 12.66 1.40
CA LYS A 53 20.46 12.81 0.19
C LYS A 53 19.61 12.89 -1.08
N HIS A 54 18.67 11.95 -1.25
CA HIS A 54 17.98 11.76 -2.52
C HIS A 54 16.65 12.48 -2.63
N ILE A 55 16.06 12.94 -1.51
CA ILE A 55 14.74 13.58 -1.49
C ILE A 55 14.82 14.98 -0.87
N LEU A 56 15.23 15.10 0.40
CA LEU A 56 15.14 16.38 1.14
C LEU A 56 16.08 17.44 0.56
N ASN A 57 17.35 17.09 0.31
CA ASN A 57 18.33 17.99 -0.32
C ASN A 57 17.94 18.40 -1.74
N ASN A 58 17.03 17.64 -2.37
CA ASN A 58 16.50 17.90 -3.70
C ASN A 58 15.05 18.40 -3.66
N TYR A 59 14.60 18.95 -2.53
CA TYR A 59 13.21 19.37 -2.31
C TYR A 59 12.66 20.26 -3.42
N ASN A 60 13.39 21.31 -3.82
CA ASN A 60 12.91 22.26 -4.84
C ASN A 60 12.66 21.58 -6.19
N TYR A 61 13.51 20.63 -6.57
CA TYR A 61 13.36 19.85 -7.78
C TYR A 61 12.08 19.00 -7.73
N TYR A 62 11.91 18.18 -6.70
CA TYR A 62 10.71 17.34 -6.57
C TYR A 62 9.43 18.15 -6.41
N ARG A 63 9.48 19.28 -5.69
CA ARG A 63 8.35 20.19 -5.57
C ARG A 63 7.91 20.68 -6.95
N SER A 64 8.86 21.07 -7.80
CA SER A 64 8.56 21.51 -9.17
C SER A 64 7.96 20.38 -10.01
N GLU A 65 8.57 19.19 -10.00
CA GLU A 65 8.09 18.02 -10.73
C GLU A 65 6.68 17.62 -10.29
N ILE A 66 6.43 17.53 -8.98
CA ILE A 66 5.15 17.12 -8.43
C ILE A 66 4.07 18.18 -8.70
N ASN A 67 4.42 19.47 -8.63
CA ASN A 67 3.50 20.53 -9.03
C ASN A 67 3.12 20.44 -10.51
N HIS A 68 4.07 20.10 -11.38
CA HIS A 68 3.80 19.88 -12.79
C HIS A 68 2.87 18.68 -13.01
N LEU A 69 3.09 17.57 -12.29
CA LEU A 69 2.26 16.37 -12.37
C LEU A 69 0.84 16.61 -11.84
N THR A 70 0.69 17.22 -10.67
CA THR A 70 -0.63 17.39 -10.03
C THR A 70 -1.37 18.62 -10.54
N GLY A 71 -0.68 19.60 -11.11
CA GLY A 71 -1.22 20.93 -11.42
C GLY A 71 -1.09 21.96 -10.29
N GLY A 72 -0.51 21.58 -9.14
CA GLY A 72 -0.21 22.50 -8.02
C GLY A 72 -1.42 23.10 -7.30
N TYR A 73 -2.63 22.60 -7.55
CA TYR A 73 -3.83 23.08 -6.86
C TYR A 73 -3.81 22.69 -5.39
N HIS A 74 -4.03 23.66 -4.50
CA HIS A 74 -3.91 23.44 -3.05
C HIS A 74 -4.87 22.37 -2.53
N VAL A 75 -6.08 22.29 -3.09
CA VAL A 75 -7.08 21.29 -2.68
C VAL A 75 -6.65 19.88 -3.08
N ASP A 76 -6.10 19.69 -4.29
CA ASP A 76 -5.53 18.40 -4.72
C ASP A 76 -4.46 17.93 -3.72
N HIS A 77 -3.55 18.83 -3.33
CA HIS A 77 -2.47 18.51 -2.39
C HIS A 77 -2.99 18.20 -0.98
N ALA A 78 -4.04 18.88 -0.54
CA ALA A 78 -4.70 18.59 0.73
C ALA A 78 -5.37 17.21 0.71
N ILE A 79 -6.06 16.86 -0.38
CA ILE A 79 -6.66 15.54 -0.57
C ILE A 79 -5.58 14.46 -0.61
N LEU A 80 -4.52 14.63 -1.40
CA LEU A 80 -3.41 13.69 -1.50
C LEU A 80 -2.75 13.45 -0.12
N SER A 81 -2.56 14.50 0.67
CA SER A 81 -2.06 14.39 2.05
C SER A 81 -3.05 13.66 2.97
N GLY A 82 -4.35 13.94 2.83
CA GLY A 82 -5.42 13.26 3.56
C GLY A 82 -5.49 11.76 3.26
N VAL A 83 -5.29 11.37 2.00
CA VAL A 83 -5.20 9.96 1.57
C VAL A 83 -3.94 9.31 2.11
N ALA A 84 -2.78 9.95 1.99
CA ALA A 84 -1.49 9.39 2.38
C ALA A 84 -1.38 9.10 3.89
N LEU A 85 -2.01 9.95 4.71
CA LEU A 85 -2.01 9.87 6.17
C LEU A 85 -3.20 9.10 6.78
N GLY A 86 -4.20 8.74 5.97
CA GLY A 86 -5.46 8.16 6.40
C GLY A 86 -5.63 6.68 6.06
N ASP A 87 -6.89 6.22 6.11
CA ASP A 87 -7.31 4.86 5.76
C ASP A 87 -7.69 4.71 4.27
N ARG A 88 -7.33 5.71 3.45
CA ARG A 88 -7.64 5.84 2.02
C ARG A 88 -9.12 6.02 1.67
N LYS A 89 -10.06 5.93 2.61
CA LYS A 89 -11.50 6.11 2.31
C LYS A 89 -11.78 7.57 1.93
N THR A 90 -12.48 7.79 0.82
CA THR A 90 -12.87 9.12 0.31
C THR A 90 -13.47 10.03 1.38
N THR A 91 -14.43 9.53 2.16
CA THR A 91 -15.09 10.26 3.26
C THR A 91 -14.09 10.79 4.30
N ASN A 92 -13.13 9.97 4.71
CA ASN A 92 -12.12 10.33 5.71
C ASN A 92 -11.03 11.23 5.13
N ALA A 93 -10.62 10.98 3.88
CA ALA A 93 -9.63 11.80 3.18
C ALA A 93 -10.14 13.23 2.98
N PHE A 94 -11.38 13.40 2.51
CA PHE A 94 -11.98 14.73 2.29
C PHE A 94 -12.21 15.48 3.59
N LYS A 95 -12.63 14.78 4.65
CA LYS A 95 -12.73 15.37 6.00
C LYS A 95 -11.38 15.90 6.49
N ARG A 96 -10.29 15.17 6.26
CA ARG A 96 -8.92 15.60 6.62
C ARG A 96 -8.43 16.77 5.78
N ALA A 97 -8.84 16.82 4.51
CA ALA A 97 -8.52 17.91 3.60
C ALA A 97 -9.40 19.15 3.80
N HIS A 98 -10.40 19.07 4.68
CA HIS A 98 -11.38 20.14 4.94
C HIS A 98 -12.15 20.57 3.68
N VAL A 99 -12.52 19.61 2.82
CA VAL A 99 -13.24 19.86 1.56
C VAL A 99 -14.58 19.14 1.53
N SER A 100 -15.51 19.68 0.73
CA SER A 100 -16.80 19.02 0.49
C SER A 100 -16.62 17.73 -0.32
N PHE A 101 -17.60 16.82 -0.25
CA PHE A 101 -17.52 15.58 -1.03
C PHE A 101 -17.57 15.83 -2.55
N GLU A 102 -18.38 16.79 -3.00
CA GLU A 102 -18.49 17.14 -4.42
C GLU A 102 -17.17 17.71 -4.96
N GLU A 103 -16.58 18.67 -4.25
CA GLU A 103 -15.28 19.25 -4.61
C GLU A 103 -14.17 18.20 -4.55
N GLY A 104 -14.17 17.37 -3.49
CA GLY A 104 -13.23 16.27 -3.33
C GLY A 104 -13.27 15.28 -4.49
N MET A 105 -14.46 14.89 -4.94
CA MET A 105 -14.60 13.98 -6.08
C MET A 105 -14.14 14.59 -7.41
N LYS A 106 -14.43 15.88 -7.67
CA LYS A 106 -13.90 16.57 -8.86
C LYS A 106 -12.36 16.57 -8.90
N CYS A 107 -11.73 16.76 -7.75
CA CYS A 107 -10.28 16.67 -7.63
C CYS A 107 -9.78 15.23 -7.85
N VAL A 108 -10.48 14.24 -7.29
CA VAL A 108 -10.16 12.82 -7.49
C VAL A 108 -10.24 12.42 -8.96
N ASP A 109 -11.26 12.86 -9.71
CA ASP A 109 -11.40 12.55 -11.13
C ASP A 109 -10.19 13.10 -11.94
N SER A 110 -9.79 14.35 -11.67
CA SER A 110 -8.58 14.95 -12.25
C SER A 110 -7.30 14.19 -11.88
N LEU A 111 -7.15 13.77 -10.62
CA LEU A 111 -6.00 13.00 -10.14
C LEU A 111 -5.97 11.56 -10.69
N TYR A 112 -7.13 11.00 -10.98
CA TYR A 112 -7.29 9.70 -11.64
C TYR A 112 -6.88 9.76 -13.11
N GLU A 113 -7.34 10.78 -13.84
CA GLU A 113 -6.92 11.02 -15.24
C GLU A 113 -5.41 11.24 -15.38
N LYS A 114 -4.78 11.83 -14.36
CA LYS A 114 -3.32 12.04 -14.28
C LYS A 114 -2.55 10.79 -13.83
N GLU A 115 -3.23 9.66 -13.61
CA GLU A 115 -2.65 8.42 -13.11
C GLU A 115 -1.92 8.58 -11.76
N ILE A 116 -2.31 9.54 -10.92
CA ILE A 116 -1.72 9.77 -9.59
C ILE A 116 -2.44 8.93 -8.54
N LEU A 117 -3.77 8.86 -8.65
CA LEU A 117 -4.63 8.04 -7.82
C LEU A 117 -5.39 7.04 -8.67
N ASP A 118 -5.61 5.85 -8.13
CA ASP A 118 -6.61 4.90 -8.58
C ASP A 118 -7.78 4.89 -7.60
N ILE A 119 -8.95 4.45 -8.06
CA ILE A 119 -10.19 4.39 -7.29
C ILE A 119 -10.58 2.93 -7.10
N ASP A 120 -10.45 2.44 -5.88
CA ASP A 120 -10.80 1.07 -5.52
C ASP A 120 -12.21 0.99 -4.92
N SER A 121 -12.94 -0.06 -5.30
CA SER A 121 -14.28 -0.37 -4.80
C SER A 121 -14.26 -1.69 -4.04
N SER A 122 -14.99 -1.76 -2.94
CA SER A 122 -15.00 -2.93 -2.06
C SER A 122 -15.60 -4.15 -2.76
N GLU A 123 -14.93 -5.30 -2.68
CA GLU A 123 -15.28 -6.57 -3.35
C GLU A 123 -16.52 -7.28 -2.74
N HIS A 124 -17.62 -6.55 -2.58
CA HIS A 124 -18.89 -7.08 -2.09
C HIS A 124 -19.44 -8.15 -3.03
N PHE A 125 -19.47 -7.86 -4.34
CA PHE A 125 -20.05 -8.78 -5.33
C PHE A 125 -19.32 -10.12 -5.37
N LEU A 126 -17.98 -10.09 -5.29
CA LEU A 126 -17.15 -11.30 -5.24
C LEU A 126 -17.53 -12.20 -4.06
N LEU A 127 -17.86 -11.60 -2.91
CA LEU A 127 -18.28 -12.29 -1.69
C LEU A 127 -19.80 -12.49 -1.56
N GLY A 128 -20.57 -12.28 -2.64
CA GLY A 128 -22.02 -12.44 -2.63
C GLY A 128 -22.77 -11.41 -1.76
N LYS A 129 -22.12 -10.30 -1.42
CA LYS A 129 -22.69 -9.20 -0.62
C LYS A 129 -23.33 -8.14 -1.52
N ARG A 130 -24.29 -7.41 -0.96
CA ARG A 130 -24.97 -6.26 -1.59
C ARG A 130 -24.60 -4.95 -0.88
N GLY A 131 -24.86 -3.82 -1.53
CA GLY A 131 -24.69 -2.50 -0.89
C GLY A 131 -23.31 -1.87 -1.09
N ASP A 132 -22.55 -2.36 -2.06
CA ASP A 132 -21.29 -1.78 -2.54
C ASP A 132 -21.40 -0.28 -2.81
N SER A 133 -22.53 0.18 -3.38
CA SER A 133 -22.77 1.59 -3.71
C SER A 133 -22.79 2.54 -2.51
N LYS A 134 -23.00 2.01 -1.29
CA LYS A 134 -23.02 2.79 -0.04
C LYS A 134 -21.66 2.81 0.65
N VAL A 135 -20.73 1.96 0.22
CA VAL A 135 -19.41 1.86 0.82
C VAL A 135 -18.51 2.93 0.21
N ALA A 136 -17.89 3.72 1.08
CA ALA A 136 -16.92 4.73 0.66
C ALA A 136 -15.79 4.06 -0.13
N LYS A 137 -15.57 4.54 -1.36
CA LYS A 137 -14.44 4.13 -2.21
C LYS A 137 -13.11 4.45 -1.53
N LYS A 138 -12.08 3.65 -1.80
CA LYS A 138 -10.70 3.92 -1.36
C LYS A 138 -9.91 4.56 -2.51
N LEU A 139 -9.01 5.46 -2.16
CA LEU A 139 -8.10 6.11 -3.10
C LEU A 139 -6.69 5.52 -2.92
N ILE A 140 -6.12 4.99 -4.00
CA ILE A 140 -4.83 4.30 -3.98
C ILE A 140 -3.81 5.14 -4.74
N PHE A 141 -2.66 5.41 -4.13
CA PHE A 141 -1.55 6.01 -4.88
C PHE A 141 -0.99 5.00 -5.86
N THR A 142 -0.92 5.36 -7.14
CA THR A 142 -0.29 4.53 -8.16
C THR A 142 1.24 4.47 -8.00
N ASN A 143 1.82 5.42 -7.26
CA ASN A 143 3.25 5.61 -7.08
C ASN A 143 3.61 5.72 -5.58
N PRO A 144 4.44 4.81 -5.03
CA PRO A 144 4.84 4.83 -3.62
C PRO A 144 5.53 6.13 -3.18
N PHE A 145 6.42 6.67 -4.01
CA PHE A 145 7.12 7.93 -3.71
C PHE A 145 6.14 9.11 -3.61
N LEU A 146 5.11 9.19 -4.45
CA LEU A 146 4.09 10.24 -4.31
C LEU A 146 3.36 10.12 -2.97
N ARG A 147 2.99 8.89 -2.55
CA ARG A 147 2.40 8.68 -1.22
C ARG A 147 3.34 9.14 -0.11
N PHE A 148 4.62 8.77 -0.19
CA PHE A 148 5.65 9.20 0.76
C PHE A 148 5.76 10.73 0.82
N TRP A 149 5.80 11.39 -0.35
CA TRP A 149 5.89 12.84 -0.44
C TRP A 149 4.73 13.54 0.28
N PHE A 150 3.49 13.11 0.01
CA PHE A 150 2.30 13.71 0.62
C PHE A 150 2.09 13.30 2.08
N ALA A 151 2.74 12.23 2.55
CA ALA A 151 2.73 11.86 3.97
C ALA A 151 3.77 12.61 4.81
N PHE A 152 5.00 12.78 4.30
CA PHE A 152 6.12 13.21 5.14
C PHE A 152 6.86 14.45 4.64
N VAL A 153 6.72 14.85 3.38
CA VAL A 153 7.45 16.01 2.84
C VAL A 153 6.55 17.21 2.71
N SER A 154 5.44 17.07 1.97
CA SER A 154 4.48 18.15 1.72
C SER A 154 3.93 18.77 3.02
N PRO A 155 3.52 17.98 4.04
CA PRO A 155 2.94 18.56 5.26
C PRO A 155 3.89 19.41 6.11
N ILE A 156 5.20 19.28 5.93
CA ILE A 156 6.25 19.97 6.72
C ILE A 156 7.23 20.73 5.83
N TYR A 157 6.74 21.18 4.68
CA TYR A 157 7.56 21.76 3.63
C TYR A 157 8.39 22.97 4.06
N LYS A 158 7.97 23.73 5.08
CA LYS A 158 8.68 24.93 5.55
C LYS A 158 10.07 24.59 6.07
N GLY A 159 10.15 23.69 7.05
CA GLY A 159 11.43 23.25 7.62
C GLY A 159 12.34 22.63 6.56
N ILE A 160 11.79 21.77 5.70
CA ILE A 160 12.56 21.12 4.63
C ILE A 160 13.12 22.14 3.64
N LYS A 161 12.32 23.13 3.23
CA LYS A 161 12.77 24.21 2.33
C LYS A 161 13.92 25.01 2.93
N ASP A 162 13.90 25.20 4.25
CA ASP A 162 14.92 25.95 4.99
C ASP A 162 16.13 25.08 5.40
N GLY A 163 16.17 23.81 4.97
CA GLY A 163 17.25 22.86 5.29
C GLY A 163 17.20 22.29 6.71
N ASN A 164 16.11 22.53 7.45
CA ASN A 164 15.90 21.98 8.79
C ASN A 164 15.04 20.70 8.72
N TYR A 165 15.67 19.56 8.93
CA TYR A 165 15.04 18.24 8.81
C TYR A 165 14.65 17.59 10.13
N GLU A 166 14.74 18.29 11.27
CA GLU A 166 14.46 17.68 12.58
C GLU A 166 12.99 17.24 12.70
N GLU A 167 12.04 18.10 12.32
CA GLU A 167 10.62 17.75 12.30
C GLU A 167 10.32 16.56 11.37
N PHE A 168 11.03 16.48 10.23
CA PHE A 168 10.93 15.33 9.32
C PHE A 168 11.38 14.04 10.00
N LYS A 169 12.56 14.04 10.61
CA LYS A 169 13.14 12.86 11.25
C LYS A 169 12.24 12.33 12.38
N GLU A 170 11.70 13.22 13.20
CA GLU A 170 10.78 12.86 14.28
C GLU A 170 9.48 12.23 13.74
N LYS A 171 8.83 12.91 12.79
CA LYS A 171 7.57 12.42 12.19
C LYS A 171 7.77 11.10 11.46
N PHE A 172 8.82 10.96 10.66
CA PHE A 172 9.10 9.73 9.94
C PHE A 172 9.36 8.58 10.90
N LYS A 173 10.24 8.75 11.89
CA LYS A 173 10.58 7.69 12.85
C LYS A 173 9.37 7.19 13.64
N SER A 174 8.43 8.08 13.99
CA SER A 174 7.22 7.71 14.72
C SER A 174 6.20 6.90 13.91
N ARG A 175 6.29 6.92 12.57
CA ARG A 175 5.32 6.27 11.67
C ARG A 175 5.94 5.26 10.71
N GLU A 176 7.26 5.11 10.71
CA GLU A 176 7.99 4.23 9.79
C GLU A 176 7.46 2.78 9.84
N SER A 177 7.13 2.28 11.03
CA SER A 177 6.68 0.89 11.23
C SER A 177 5.42 0.57 10.44
N ASP A 178 4.44 1.46 10.47
CA ASP A 178 3.08 1.20 9.96
C ASP A 178 2.87 1.81 8.57
N PHE A 179 3.73 2.75 8.15
CA PHE A 179 3.61 3.41 6.85
C PHE A 179 3.73 2.44 5.67
N SER A 180 4.41 1.32 5.85
CA SER A 180 4.59 0.30 4.81
C SER A 180 3.43 -0.68 4.67
N ASP A 181 2.42 -0.64 5.56
CA ASP A 181 1.32 -1.61 5.57
C ASP A 181 0.59 -1.67 4.21
N PHE A 182 0.17 -0.52 3.68
CA PHE A 182 -0.56 -0.50 2.40
C PHE A 182 0.27 -0.96 1.21
N ILE A 183 1.56 -0.60 1.16
CA ILE A 183 2.47 -1.08 0.11
C ILE A 183 2.65 -2.59 0.23
N PHE A 184 2.74 -3.11 1.45
CA PHE A 184 2.85 -4.54 1.67
C PHE A 184 1.58 -5.30 1.27
N GLU A 185 0.40 -4.75 1.57
CA GLU A 185 -0.90 -5.28 1.12
C GLU A 185 -1.00 -5.29 -0.41
N GLU A 186 -0.62 -4.20 -1.08
CA GLU A 186 -0.63 -4.10 -2.54
C GLU A 186 0.33 -5.08 -3.21
N LEU A 187 1.52 -5.28 -2.65
CA LEU A 187 2.46 -6.30 -3.12
C LEU A 187 1.94 -7.72 -2.86
N ALA A 188 1.24 -7.96 -1.75
CA ALA A 188 0.61 -9.24 -1.47
C ALA A 188 -0.54 -9.54 -2.46
N LEU A 189 -1.39 -8.56 -2.77
CA LEU A 189 -2.40 -8.66 -3.82
C LEU A 189 -1.77 -8.93 -5.19
N ALA A 190 -0.71 -8.20 -5.53
CA ALA A 190 0.03 -8.45 -6.77
C ALA A 190 0.59 -9.88 -6.80
N PHE A 191 1.06 -10.42 -5.67
CA PHE A 191 1.54 -11.80 -5.58
C PHE A 191 0.40 -12.78 -5.83
N ILE A 192 -0.76 -12.56 -5.21
CA ILE A 192 -1.93 -13.42 -5.41
C ILE A 192 -2.33 -13.44 -6.89
N LYS A 193 -2.41 -12.27 -7.53
CA LYS A 193 -2.73 -12.16 -8.96
C LYS A 193 -1.74 -12.91 -9.86
N ASN A 194 -0.43 -12.84 -9.58
CA ASN A 194 0.61 -13.19 -10.55
C ASN A 194 1.35 -14.50 -10.28
N SER A 195 1.31 -15.00 -9.04
CA SER A 195 2.19 -16.06 -8.58
C SER A 195 1.49 -17.09 -7.69
N PHE A 196 0.18 -16.94 -7.46
CA PHE A 196 -0.58 -17.97 -6.78
C PHE A 196 -0.75 -19.18 -7.67
N VAL A 197 -0.75 -20.37 -7.05
CA VAL A 197 -0.78 -21.66 -7.77
C VAL A 197 -2.02 -21.77 -8.67
N ASP A 198 -3.15 -21.28 -8.18
CA ASP A 198 -4.38 -21.23 -8.94
C ASP A 198 -4.47 -19.90 -9.68
N ASN A 199 -4.78 -19.95 -10.98
CA ASN A 199 -5.03 -18.75 -11.77
C ASN A 199 -6.18 -17.93 -11.16
N ILE A 200 -5.98 -16.62 -11.05
CA ILE A 200 -6.93 -15.69 -10.44
C ILE A 200 -7.83 -15.08 -11.52
N LYS A 201 -9.14 -15.22 -11.35
CA LYS A 201 -10.18 -14.62 -12.20
C LYS A 201 -10.45 -13.16 -11.80
N GLN A 202 -10.55 -12.91 -10.50
CA GLN A 202 -10.82 -11.59 -9.93
C GLN A 202 -10.09 -11.44 -8.60
N HIS A 203 -9.63 -10.24 -8.27
CA HIS A 203 -9.03 -9.92 -6.98
C HIS A 203 -9.26 -8.46 -6.60
N GLY A 204 -9.21 -8.17 -5.31
CA GLY A 204 -9.32 -6.83 -4.76
C GLY A 204 -9.29 -6.87 -3.24
N GLN A 205 -9.84 -5.83 -2.62
CA GLN A 205 -9.98 -5.74 -1.16
C GLN A 205 -11.46 -5.72 -0.81
N TYR A 206 -11.81 -6.21 0.38
CA TYR A 206 -13.14 -6.01 0.95
C TYR A 206 -13.05 -5.13 2.17
N TRP A 207 -13.95 -4.17 2.29
CA TRP A 207 -14.13 -3.39 3.51
C TRP A 207 -15.57 -2.94 3.64
N ASN A 208 -15.98 -2.74 4.89
CA ASN A 208 -17.20 -2.03 5.23
C ASN A 208 -16.92 -1.12 6.45
N GLU A 209 -17.94 -0.85 7.26
CA GLU A 209 -17.80 -0.07 8.50
C GLU A 209 -17.12 -0.86 9.63
N ASN A 210 -17.22 -2.20 9.61
CA ASN A 210 -16.80 -3.09 10.69
C ASN A 210 -15.43 -3.71 10.45
N ILE A 211 -15.18 -4.21 9.22
CA ILE A 211 -14.00 -5.00 8.89
C ILE A 211 -13.30 -4.48 7.63
N ASN A 212 -12.02 -4.85 7.51
CA ASN A 212 -11.18 -4.61 6.34
C ASN A 212 -10.35 -5.87 6.06
N ILE A 213 -10.51 -6.42 4.85
CA ILE A 213 -9.84 -7.62 4.36
C ILE A 213 -8.95 -7.18 3.20
N PRO A 214 -7.61 -7.13 3.39
CA PRO A 214 -6.69 -6.62 2.38
C PRO A 214 -6.53 -7.55 1.17
N ILE A 215 -6.98 -8.80 1.27
CA ILE A 215 -6.90 -9.75 0.17
C ILE A 215 -8.23 -10.46 0.03
N VAL A 216 -8.89 -10.25 -1.11
CA VAL A 216 -10.01 -11.05 -1.57
C VAL A 216 -9.73 -11.43 -3.01
N ALA A 217 -9.86 -12.71 -3.36
CA ALA A 217 -9.70 -13.16 -4.72
C ALA A 217 -10.57 -14.36 -5.03
N LYS A 218 -10.89 -14.54 -6.31
CA LYS A 218 -11.59 -15.71 -6.82
C LYS A 218 -10.75 -16.36 -7.90
N THR A 219 -10.53 -17.67 -7.77
CA THR A 219 -9.80 -18.45 -8.78
C THR A 219 -10.67 -18.71 -10.01
N ILE A 220 -10.07 -19.15 -11.11
CA ILE A 220 -10.81 -19.64 -12.30
C ILE A 220 -11.68 -20.85 -11.94
N LEU A 221 -11.30 -21.63 -10.92
CA LEU A 221 -12.08 -22.75 -10.39
C LEU A 221 -13.11 -22.31 -9.33
N GLU A 222 -13.43 -21.01 -9.28
CA GLU A 222 -14.41 -20.39 -8.40
C GLU A 222 -14.12 -20.53 -6.88
N LYS A 223 -12.90 -20.92 -6.50
CA LYS A 223 -12.47 -20.92 -5.09
C LYS A 223 -12.29 -19.49 -4.60
N THR A 224 -12.84 -19.19 -3.43
CA THR A 224 -12.74 -17.90 -2.75
C THR A 224 -11.52 -17.90 -1.82
N ILE A 225 -10.66 -16.92 -2.03
CA ILE A 225 -9.47 -16.67 -1.22
C ILE A 225 -9.71 -15.40 -0.42
N VAL A 226 -9.51 -15.47 0.89
CA VAL A 226 -9.45 -14.29 1.77
C VAL A 226 -8.09 -14.25 2.46
N GLY A 227 -7.62 -13.08 2.85
CA GLY A 227 -6.32 -13.00 3.49
C GLY A 227 -6.08 -11.77 4.31
N MET A 228 -5.07 -11.90 5.18
CA MET A 228 -4.60 -10.84 6.07
C MET A 228 -3.11 -10.59 5.88
N CYS A 229 -2.71 -9.35 6.11
CA CYS A 229 -1.33 -8.90 6.03
C CYS A 229 -0.87 -8.38 7.39
N LYS A 230 0.39 -8.64 7.74
CA LYS A 230 1.04 -8.03 8.91
C LYS A 230 2.47 -7.63 8.59
N TYR A 231 2.68 -6.34 8.38
CA TYR A 231 4.02 -5.79 8.19
C TYR A 231 4.59 -5.27 9.51
N SER A 232 4.99 -6.18 10.40
CA SER A 232 5.56 -5.82 11.69
C SER A 232 6.72 -6.75 12.06
N ASP A 233 7.63 -6.26 12.91
CA ASP A 233 8.71 -7.06 13.47
C ASP A 233 8.19 -8.10 14.49
N ASN A 234 7.02 -7.88 15.07
CA ASN A 234 6.34 -8.88 15.87
C ASN A 234 5.74 -9.97 14.98
N LYS A 235 5.92 -11.24 15.38
CA LYS A 235 5.28 -12.39 14.75
C LYS A 235 3.75 -12.27 14.84
N LEU A 236 3.05 -12.77 13.81
CA LEU A 236 1.60 -12.91 13.84
C LEU A 236 1.20 -14.03 14.81
N LYS A 237 0.37 -13.70 15.79
CA LYS A 237 -0.09 -14.61 16.84
C LYS A 237 -1.38 -15.33 16.42
N LYS A 238 -1.62 -16.51 17.00
CA LYS A 238 -2.86 -17.27 16.81
C LYS A 238 -4.11 -16.48 17.22
N SER A 239 -4.03 -15.64 18.25
CA SER A 239 -5.13 -14.78 18.68
C SER A 239 -5.54 -13.75 17.61
N GLU A 240 -4.58 -13.17 16.89
CA GLU A 240 -4.85 -12.23 15.80
C GLU A 240 -5.50 -12.94 14.61
N PHE A 241 -5.04 -14.16 14.32
CA PHE A 241 -5.65 -15.01 13.30
C PHE A 241 -7.09 -15.41 13.66
N ASN A 242 -7.33 -15.83 14.91
CA ASN A 242 -8.67 -16.18 15.37
C ASN A 242 -9.64 -14.98 15.29
N LYS A 243 -9.18 -13.78 15.65
CA LYS A 243 -9.97 -12.56 15.48
C LYS A 243 -10.35 -12.34 14.01
N PHE A 244 -9.42 -12.54 13.09
CA PHE A 244 -9.72 -12.45 11.66
C PHE A 244 -10.79 -13.48 11.23
N LEU A 245 -10.77 -14.70 11.75
CA LEU A 245 -11.82 -15.69 11.49
C LEU A 245 -13.18 -15.28 12.08
N GLU A 246 -13.18 -14.66 13.27
CA GLU A 246 -14.38 -14.12 13.90
C GLU A 246 -14.98 -12.97 13.09
N ASP A 247 -14.13 -12.08 12.55
CA ASP A 247 -14.51 -10.98 11.66
C ASP A 247 -15.12 -11.50 10.34
N LEU A 248 -14.55 -12.55 9.75
CA LEU A 248 -15.13 -13.19 8.56
C LEU A 248 -16.50 -13.81 8.87
N LYS A 249 -16.62 -14.45 10.04
CA LYS A 249 -17.86 -15.10 10.47
C LYS A 249 -18.96 -14.08 10.78
N SER A 250 -18.63 -12.97 11.44
CA SER A 250 -19.61 -11.93 11.79
C SER A 250 -20.20 -11.26 10.56
N GLU A 251 -19.44 -11.19 9.48
CA GLU A 251 -19.86 -10.66 8.18
C GLU A 251 -20.38 -11.74 7.21
N ASP A 252 -20.51 -13.00 7.67
CA ASP A 252 -20.98 -14.14 6.86
C ASP A 252 -20.18 -14.30 5.55
N ILE A 253 -18.86 -14.19 5.64
CA ILE A 253 -17.95 -14.32 4.50
C ILE A 253 -17.45 -15.77 4.44
N ALA A 254 -17.94 -16.50 3.43
CA ALA A 254 -17.45 -17.83 3.09
C ALA A 254 -16.09 -17.75 2.37
N TYR A 255 -15.22 -18.72 2.62
CA TYR A 255 -13.91 -18.83 2.00
C TYR A 255 -13.50 -20.30 1.84
N ASP A 256 -12.69 -20.58 0.81
CA ASP A 256 -12.09 -21.89 0.58
C ASP A 256 -10.62 -21.93 1.04
N ILE A 257 -9.93 -20.79 0.90
CA ILE A 257 -8.50 -20.67 1.22
C ILE A 257 -8.26 -19.38 1.99
N ILE A 258 -7.52 -19.46 3.08
CA ILE A 258 -6.95 -18.31 3.77
C ILE A 258 -5.48 -18.17 3.41
N VAL A 259 -5.07 -16.95 3.07
CA VAL A 259 -3.67 -16.58 2.90
C VAL A 259 -3.23 -15.59 3.97
N ILE A 260 -2.05 -15.81 4.55
CA ILE A 260 -1.44 -14.89 5.52
C ILE A 260 -0.12 -14.39 4.94
N PHE A 261 0.05 -13.08 4.85
CA PHE A 261 1.32 -12.45 4.50
C PHE A 261 1.92 -11.77 5.74
N THR A 262 3.18 -12.08 6.04
CA THR A 262 3.86 -11.51 7.21
C THR A 262 5.25 -10.98 6.86
N LYS A 263 5.68 -9.89 7.51
CA LYS A 263 7.09 -9.46 7.46
C LYS A 263 7.98 -10.47 8.19
N ASN A 264 7.68 -10.74 9.47
CA ASN A 264 8.53 -11.54 10.35
C ASN A 264 7.95 -12.92 10.78
N GLY A 265 7.04 -13.48 9.98
CA GLY A 265 6.50 -14.83 10.22
C GLY A 265 5.40 -14.91 11.31
N CYS A 266 5.03 -16.15 11.64
CA CYS A 266 3.98 -16.48 12.61
C CYS A 266 4.53 -17.15 13.88
N SER A 267 3.73 -17.19 14.95
CA SER A 267 3.99 -18.04 16.12
C SER A 267 4.03 -19.53 15.73
N ASN A 268 4.71 -20.36 16.53
CA ASN A 268 4.80 -21.81 16.24
C ASN A 268 3.42 -22.47 16.24
N GLU A 269 2.54 -22.07 17.17
CA GLU A 269 1.14 -22.54 17.22
C GLU A 269 0.39 -22.29 15.91
N LEU A 270 0.54 -21.11 15.31
CA LEU A 270 -0.12 -20.78 14.05
C LEU A 270 0.54 -21.47 12.86
N LYS A 271 1.87 -21.60 12.86
CA LYS A 271 2.58 -22.37 11.81
C LYS A 271 2.11 -23.82 11.74
N ASN A 272 1.79 -24.41 12.89
CA ASN A 272 1.30 -25.78 12.99
C ASN A 272 -0.13 -25.96 12.45
N LEU A 273 -0.87 -24.87 12.16
CA LEU A 273 -2.18 -24.90 11.53
C LEU A 273 -2.11 -24.89 9.99
N LYS A 274 -0.91 -24.81 9.40
CA LYS A 274 -0.74 -24.77 7.95
C LYS A 274 -1.36 -26.03 7.32
N SER A 275 -2.15 -25.81 6.28
CA SER A 275 -2.87 -26.85 5.55
C SER A 275 -3.03 -26.43 4.08
N ASP A 276 -3.75 -27.21 3.29
CA ASP A 276 -4.12 -26.82 1.92
C ASP A 276 -5.07 -25.61 1.89
N THR A 277 -5.82 -25.39 2.97
CA THR A 277 -6.76 -24.27 3.15
C THR A 277 -6.16 -23.09 3.91
N LEU A 278 -5.00 -23.24 4.56
CA LEU A 278 -4.28 -22.14 5.21
C LEU A 278 -2.83 -22.04 4.69
N LYS A 279 -2.59 -21.04 3.84
CA LYS A 279 -1.28 -20.78 3.24
C LYS A 279 -0.61 -19.57 3.90
N ILE A 280 0.62 -19.75 4.36
CA ILE A 280 1.39 -18.70 5.03
C ILE A 280 2.58 -18.32 4.15
N PHE A 281 2.67 -17.03 3.85
CA PHE A 281 3.73 -16.38 3.10
C PHE A 281 4.48 -15.38 3.99
N ASN A 282 5.75 -15.15 3.65
CA ASN A 282 6.56 -14.12 4.30
C ASN A 282 7.13 -13.16 3.26
N ALA A 283 7.84 -12.12 3.69
CA ALA A 283 8.46 -11.16 2.78
C ALA A 283 9.30 -11.83 1.68
N LYS A 284 10.00 -12.93 1.97
CA LYS A 284 10.81 -13.66 0.96
C LYS A 284 9.96 -14.26 -0.15
N SER A 285 8.70 -14.64 0.13
CA SER A 285 7.77 -15.14 -0.88
C SER A 285 7.51 -14.12 -1.99
N LEU A 286 7.58 -12.82 -1.69
CA LEU A 286 7.39 -11.75 -2.68
C LEU A 286 8.51 -11.68 -3.73
N LYS A 287 9.61 -12.43 -3.57
CA LYS A 287 10.63 -12.60 -4.64
C LYS A 287 10.02 -13.15 -5.93
N ALA A 288 8.89 -13.87 -5.86
CA ALA A 288 8.14 -14.33 -7.02
C ALA A 288 7.68 -13.18 -7.94
N LEU A 289 7.45 -11.97 -7.41
CA LEU A 289 7.07 -10.79 -8.20
C LEU A 289 8.18 -10.32 -9.16
N LEU A 290 9.42 -10.72 -8.90
CA LEU A 290 10.59 -10.34 -9.70
C LEU A 290 10.76 -11.24 -10.93
N LEU A 291 10.12 -12.40 -10.94
CA LEU A 291 10.20 -13.35 -12.06
C LEU A 291 9.47 -12.80 -13.29
N ASN A 292 9.90 -13.21 -14.48
CA ASN A 292 9.12 -13.02 -15.70
C ASN A 292 8.12 -14.19 -15.73
N ASN A 293 6.85 -13.90 -15.51
CA ASN A 293 5.75 -14.80 -15.87
C ASN A 293 5.11 -14.20 -17.13
#